data_AF-A0A257MI39-F1
#
_entry.id   AF-A0A257MI39-F1
#
_cell.length_a   1.000
_cell.length_b   1.000
_cell.length_c   1.000
_cell.angle_alpha   90.00
_cell.angle_beta   90.00
_cell.angle_gamma   90.00
#
_symmetry.space_group_name_H-M   'P 1'
#
loop_
_entity.id
_entity.type
_entity.pdbx_description
1 polymer ?
#
loop_
_entity_poly.entity_id
_entity_poly.type
_entity_poly.pdbx_seq_one_letter_code
_entity_poly.pdbx_strand_id
1 'polypeptide(L)'
;VVIGATNRPDIIDPALLRPGRFDELIMAPVPDVESRRKIFQVHLKKVPLAEDIDLEELIGLTENYTGADIAAVVRKAGRLALREDMLADKIGQKHFLAALQEIGPSVTPDTMKYYSRLGSELRKKASREVERGEMYA
;
A
#
# COMPACT_ATOMS: atom_id res chain seq x y z
N VAL A 1 -1.58 -18.31 17.26
CA VAL A 1 -2.18 -17.40 16.27
C VAL A 1 -1.49 -17.64 14.94
N VAL A 2 -2.26 -17.84 13.86
CA VAL A 2 -1.73 -18.03 12.49
C VAL A 2 -2.23 -16.86 11.64
N ILE A 3 -1.34 -16.25 10.86
CA ILE A 3 -1.66 -15.13 9.97
C ILE A 3 -1.21 -15.48 8.56
N GLY A 4 -2.09 -15.29 7.58
CA GLY A 4 -1.81 -15.42 6.16
C GLY A 4 -1.97 -14.10 5.42
N ALA A 5 -1.25 -13.93 4.31
CA ALA A 5 -1.39 -12.78 3.42
C ALA A 5 -1.45 -13.28 1.97
N THR A 6 -2.36 -12.72 1.17
CA THR A 6 -2.49 -13.05 -0.26
C THR A 6 -2.92 -11.82 -1.06
N ASN A 7 -2.43 -11.73 -2.31
CA ASN A 7 -2.95 -10.79 -3.31
C ASN A 7 -4.03 -11.43 -4.20
N ARG A 8 -4.33 -12.72 -4.02
CA ARG A 8 -5.31 -13.47 -4.81
C ARG A 8 -6.27 -14.22 -3.89
N PRO A 9 -7.17 -13.51 -3.18
CA PRO A 9 -8.12 -14.18 -2.29
C PRO A 9 -9.23 -14.91 -3.05
N ASP A 10 -9.40 -14.63 -4.36
CA ASP A 10 -10.34 -15.28 -5.27
C ASP A 10 -10.02 -16.76 -5.55
N ILE A 11 -8.77 -17.19 -5.37
CA ILE A 11 -8.31 -18.56 -5.64
C ILE A 11 -8.04 -19.37 -4.36
N ILE A 12 -8.30 -18.81 -3.18
CA ILE A 12 -8.19 -19.57 -1.92
C ILE A 12 -9.29 -20.61 -1.90
N ASP A 13 -8.93 -21.85 -1.55
CA ASP A 13 -9.90 -22.91 -1.26
C ASP A 13 -10.91 -22.42 -0.20
N PRO A 14 -12.22 -22.37 -0.51
CA PRO A 14 -13.26 -21.96 0.43
C PRO A 14 -13.24 -22.73 1.75
N ALA A 15 -12.77 -23.99 1.75
CA ALA A 15 -12.63 -24.76 2.98
C ALA A 15 -11.70 -24.07 3.98
N LEU A 16 -10.65 -23.38 3.52
CA LEU A 16 -9.71 -22.67 4.41
C LEU A 16 -10.32 -21.45 5.09
N LEU A 17 -11.45 -20.93 4.60
CA LEU A 17 -12.12 -19.72 5.12
C LEU A 17 -13.26 -20.03 6.11
N ARG A 18 -13.48 -21.31 6.44
CA ARG A 18 -14.51 -21.72 7.40
C ARG A 18 -14.11 -21.38 8.84
N PRO A 19 -15.08 -21.26 9.77
CA PRO A 19 -14.80 -21.07 11.20
C PRO A 19 -13.76 -22.06 11.75
N GLY A 20 -12.84 -21.54 12.57
CA GLY A 20 -11.72 -22.28 13.15
C GLY A 20 -10.48 -22.40 12.24
N ARG A 21 -10.45 -21.73 11.09
CA ARG A 21 -9.34 -21.71 10.12
C ARG A 21 -8.88 -20.27 9.85
N PHE A 22 -8.95 -19.78 8.62
CA PHE A 22 -8.78 -18.35 8.29
C PHE A 22 -10.15 -17.67 8.25
N ASP A 23 -10.83 -17.64 9.40
CA ASP A 23 -12.18 -17.10 9.57
C ASP A 23 -12.20 -15.57 9.74
N GLU A 24 -11.10 -14.96 10.20
CA GLU A 24 -10.92 -13.51 10.26
C GLU A 24 -10.29 -12.94 8.97
N LEU A 25 -11.07 -12.17 8.21
CA LEU A 25 -10.65 -11.58 6.94
C LEU A 25 -10.44 -10.05 7.04
N ILE A 26 -9.17 -9.65 7.04
CA ILE A 26 -8.76 -8.23 7.05
C ILE A 26 -8.31 -7.81 5.65
N MET A 27 -8.97 -6.81 5.09
CA MET A 27 -8.59 -6.21 3.81
C MET A 27 -7.67 -5.02 4.07
N ALA A 28 -6.48 -5.01 3.46
CA ALA A 28 -5.58 -3.86 3.47
C ALA A 28 -5.91 -2.93 2.29
N PRO A 29 -6.49 -1.73 2.52
CA PRO A 29 -6.81 -0.81 1.45
C PRO A 29 -5.56 -0.05 0.96
N VAL A 30 -5.70 0.64 -0.17
CA VAL A 30 -4.72 1.64 -0.60
C VAL A 30 -4.65 2.77 0.44
N PRO A 31 -3.45 3.26 0.81
CA PRO A 31 -3.29 4.30 1.82
C PRO A 31 -4.01 5.61 1.49
N ASP A 32 -4.75 6.14 2.47
CA ASP A 32 -5.28 7.51 2.44
C ASP A 32 -4.17 8.55 2.69
N VAL A 33 -4.54 9.84 2.66
CA VAL A 33 -3.60 10.97 2.84
C VAL A 33 -2.80 10.84 4.13
N GLU A 34 -3.48 10.57 5.25
CA GLU A 34 -2.84 10.45 6.57
C GLU A 34 -1.96 9.21 6.68
N SER A 35 -2.35 8.11 6.04
CA SER A 35 -1.53 6.90 5.95
C SER A 35 -0.29 7.14 5.09
N ARG A 36 -0.42 7.83 3.95
CA ARG A 36 0.72 8.21 3.10
C ARG A 36 1.68 9.14 3.84
N ARG A 37 1.18 10.11 4.60
CA ARG A 37 1.99 10.95 5.49
C ARG A 37 2.85 10.12 6.43
N LYS A 38 2.25 9.15 7.14
CA LYS A 38 2.98 8.25 8.04
C LYS A 38 3.99 7.38 7.30
N ILE A 39 3.64 6.87 6.13
CA ILE A 39 4.54 6.08 5.28
C ILE A 39 5.76 6.92 4.86
N PHE A 40 5.54 8.16 4.39
CA PHE A 40 6.64 9.08 4.10
C PHE A 40 7.50 9.33 5.33
N GLN A 41 6.91 9.66 6.48
CA GLN A 41 7.66 9.89 7.72
C GLN A 41 8.55 8.69 8.09
N VAL A 42 8.05 7.46 7.92
CA VAL A 42 8.84 6.24 8.16
C VAL A 42 10.01 6.14 7.17
N HIS A 43 9.76 6.34 5.87
CA HIS A 43 10.80 6.19 4.86
C HIS A 43 11.80 7.35 4.84
N LEU A 44 11.42 8.54 5.29
CA LEU A 44 12.25 9.74 5.35
C LEU A 44 13.06 9.84 6.64
N LYS A 45 12.72 9.07 7.69
CA LYS A 45 13.34 9.15 9.03
C LYS A 45 14.88 9.11 9.06
N LYS A 46 15.51 8.43 8.11
CA LYS A 46 16.98 8.28 8.02
C LYS A 46 17.55 8.85 6.72
N VAL A 47 16.78 9.66 6.02
CA VAL A 47 17.16 10.27 4.75
C VAL A 47 17.71 11.66 5.06
N PRO A 48 18.91 12.02 4.58
CA PRO A 48 19.42 13.37 4.75
C PRO A 48 18.66 14.30 3.79
N LEU A 49 17.73 15.06 4.35
CA LEU A 49 16.87 15.96 3.60
C LEU A 49 17.48 17.36 3.56
N ALA A 50 17.34 18.03 2.42
CA ALA A 50 17.61 19.46 2.33
C ALA A 50 16.46 20.28 2.96
N GLU A 51 16.72 21.55 3.22
CA GLU A 51 15.79 22.45 3.91
C GLU A 51 14.58 22.84 3.05
N ASP A 52 14.66 22.62 1.75
CA ASP A 52 13.63 22.95 0.75
C ASP A 52 12.53 21.89 0.61
N ILE A 53 12.54 20.83 1.45
CA ILE A 53 11.57 19.74 1.35
C ILE A 53 10.18 20.18 1.82
N ASP A 54 9.22 20.15 0.89
CA ASP A 54 7.80 20.28 1.18
C ASP A 54 7.13 18.90 1.18
N LEU A 55 6.92 18.37 2.38
CA LEU A 55 6.29 17.06 2.56
C LEU A 55 4.81 17.06 2.19
N GLU A 56 4.10 18.18 2.37
CA GLU A 56 2.68 18.27 2.04
C GLU A 56 2.45 18.18 0.53
N GLU A 57 3.32 18.84 -0.23
CA GLU A 57 3.31 18.74 -1.70
C GLU A 57 3.51 17.29 -2.16
N LEU A 58 4.50 16.57 -1.61
CA LEU A 58 4.75 15.17 -1.96
C LEU A 58 3.56 14.27 -1.62
N ILE A 59 2.88 14.51 -0.51
CA ILE A 59 1.68 13.75 -0.11
C ILE A 59 0.50 14.05 -1.06
N GLY A 60 0.35 15.30 -1.49
CA GLY A 60 -0.66 15.73 -2.45
C GLY A 60 -0.46 15.10 -3.83
N LEU A 61 0.79 14.90 -4.26
CA LEU A 61 1.14 14.32 -5.56
C LEU A 61 1.11 12.78 -5.61
N THR A 62 0.90 12.12 -4.47
CA THR A 62 0.97 10.64 -4.37
C THR A 62 -0.39 9.97 -4.21
N GLU A 63 -1.45 10.56 -4.79
CA GLU A 63 -2.77 9.92 -4.81
C GLU A 63 -2.69 8.53 -5.46
N ASN A 64 -3.32 7.53 -4.81
CA ASN A 64 -3.33 6.11 -5.20
C ASN A 64 -1.99 5.37 -5.08
N TYR A 65 -0.96 5.97 -4.50
CA TYR A 65 0.31 5.29 -4.28
C TYR A 65 0.19 4.28 -3.13
N THR A 66 0.79 3.12 -3.33
CA THR A 66 0.99 2.14 -2.26
C THR A 66 2.21 2.51 -1.40
N GLY A 67 2.37 1.83 -0.26
CA GLY A 67 3.61 1.97 0.52
C GLY A 67 4.87 1.58 -0.26
N ALA A 68 4.77 0.61 -1.17
CA ALA A 68 5.88 0.21 -2.03
C ALA A 68 6.24 1.30 -3.05
N ASP A 69 5.25 1.98 -3.61
CA ASP A 69 5.46 3.08 -4.56
C ASP A 69 6.16 4.26 -3.86
N ILE A 70 5.69 4.67 -2.68
CA ILE A 70 6.34 5.72 -1.89
C ILE A 70 7.77 5.34 -1.53
N ALA A 71 8.02 4.09 -1.10
CA ALA A 71 9.37 3.60 -0.83
C ALA A 71 10.25 3.60 -2.09
N ALA A 72 9.68 3.36 -3.27
CA ALA A 72 10.40 3.47 -4.53
C ALA A 72 10.76 4.93 -4.85
N VAL A 73 9.82 5.88 -4.65
CA VAL A 73 10.05 7.32 -4.84
C VAL A 73 11.23 7.79 -3.98
N VAL A 74 11.23 7.49 -2.68
CA VAL A 74 12.30 7.90 -1.76
C VAL A 74 13.66 7.34 -2.20
N ARG A 75 13.73 6.06 -2.57
CA ARG A 75 14.97 5.44 -3.06
C ARG A 75 15.44 6.05 -4.38
N LYS A 76 14.52 6.36 -5.29
CA LYS A 76 14.85 6.96 -6.59
C LYS A 76 15.32 8.40 -6.42
N ALA A 77 14.70 9.20 -5.57
CA ALA A 77 15.14 10.55 -5.24
C ALA A 77 16.59 10.55 -4.74
N GLY A 78 16.95 9.62 -3.85
CA GLY A 78 18.34 9.46 -3.40
C GLY A 78 19.32 9.12 -4.53
N ARG A 79 18.93 8.23 -5.45
CA ARG A 79 19.75 7.91 -6.63
C ARG A 79 19.88 9.08 -7.60
N LEU A 80 18.84 9.91 -7.73
CA LEU A 80 18.88 11.10 -8.57
C LEU A 80 19.81 12.15 -7.98
N ALA A 81 19.79 12.36 -6.67
CA ALA A 81 20.73 13.25 -5.98
C ALA A 81 22.19 12.80 -6.21
N LEU A 82 22.49 11.51 -6.01
CA LEU A 82 23.83 10.96 -6.25
C LEU A 82 24.26 10.99 -7.72
N ARG A 83 23.30 10.97 -8.65
CA ARG A 83 23.59 11.09 -10.09
C ARG A 83 23.90 12.53 -10.48
N GLU A 84 23.27 13.50 -9.82
CA GLU A 84 23.54 14.92 -10.02
C GLU A 84 24.91 15.29 -9.45
N ASP A 85 25.20 14.87 -8.22
CA ASP A 85 26.49 15.06 -7.56
C ASP A 85 26.84 13.81 -6.72
N MET A 86 27.97 13.18 -7.03
CA MET A 86 28.45 12.00 -6.30
C MET A 86 28.83 12.31 -4.84
N LEU A 87 29.05 13.59 -4.51
CA LEU A 87 29.33 14.06 -3.16
C LEU A 87 28.09 14.62 -2.45
N ALA A 88 26.90 14.51 -3.06
CA ALA A 88 25.66 14.98 -2.46
C ALA A 88 25.44 14.37 -1.07
N ASP A 89 25.35 15.24 -0.06
CA ASP A 89 25.09 14.87 1.33
C ASP A 89 23.59 14.92 1.66
N LYS A 90 22.79 15.66 0.88
CA LYS A 90 21.36 15.87 1.08
C LYS A 90 20.53 15.67 -0.20
N ILE A 91 19.26 15.31 -0.02
CA ILE A 91 18.27 15.14 -1.08
C ILE A 91 17.24 16.28 -0.96
N GLY A 92 17.19 17.16 -1.97
CA GLY A 92 16.21 18.25 -2.07
C GLY A 92 14.94 17.91 -2.87
N GLN A 93 14.01 18.87 -2.90
CA GLN A 93 12.65 18.70 -3.42
C GLN A 93 12.65 18.30 -4.90
N LYS A 94 13.54 18.90 -5.70
CA LYS A 94 13.69 18.59 -7.13
C LYS A 94 13.91 17.11 -7.42
N HIS A 95 14.63 16.39 -6.55
CA HIS A 95 14.90 14.96 -6.76
C HIS A 95 13.66 14.11 -6.50
N PHE A 96 12.82 14.51 -5.53
CA PHE A 96 11.55 13.85 -5.27
C PHE A 96 10.54 14.10 -6.39
N LEU A 97 10.43 15.34 -6.87
CA LEU A 97 9.57 15.67 -8.00
C LEU A 97 9.98 14.91 -9.27
N ALA A 98 11.28 14.82 -9.57
CA ALA A 98 11.79 14.02 -10.67
C ALA A 98 11.53 12.50 -10.46
N ALA A 99 11.65 12.01 -9.22
CA ALA A 99 11.32 10.62 -8.91
C ALA A 99 9.83 10.30 -9.10
N LEU A 100 8.93 11.22 -8.73
CA LEU A 100 7.47 11.08 -8.91
C LEU A 100 7.06 11.08 -10.39
N GLN A 101 7.77 11.82 -11.25
CA GLN A 101 7.52 11.80 -12.69
C GLN A 101 7.85 10.42 -13.30
N GLU A 102 8.84 9.72 -12.76
CA GLU A 102 9.23 8.39 -13.23
C GLU A 102 8.43 7.26 -12.55
N ILE A 103 8.08 7.43 -11.28
CA ILE A 103 7.41 6.41 -10.48
C ILE A 103 5.96 6.83 -10.31
N GLY A 104 5.08 6.30 -11.16
CA GLY A 104 3.63 6.45 -11.02
C GLY A 104 3.02 5.46 -10.03
N PRO A 105 1.72 5.60 -9.71
CA PRO A 105 1.01 4.66 -8.85
C PRO A 105 0.92 3.28 -9.51
N SER A 106 1.25 2.23 -8.75
CA SER A 106 1.14 0.85 -9.25
C SER A 106 -0.30 0.33 -9.26
N VAL A 107 -1.21 1.00 -8.53
CA VAL A 107 -2.61 0.60 -8.39
C VAL A 107 -3.52 1.58 -9.12
N THR A 108 -4.37 1.05 -9.99
CA THR A 108 -5.36 1.85 -10.73
C THR A 108 -6.69 1.94 -9.99
N PRO A 109 -7.53 2.96 -10.29
CA PRO A 109 -8.89 3.05 -9.75
C PRO A 109 -9.74 1.79 -9.98
N ASP A 110 -9.59 1.13 -11.11
CA ASP A 110 -10.33 -0.10 -11.42
C ASP A 110 -9.84 -1.28 -10.57
N THR A 111 -8.54 -1.36 -10.31
CA THR A 111 -7.96 -2.35 -9.38
C THR A 111 -8.52 -2.16 -7.97
N MET A 112 -8.62 -0.91 -7.50
CA MET A 112 -9.20 -0.62 -6.18
C MET A 112 -10.68 -1.03 -6.10
N LYS A 113 -11.47 -0.71 -7.14
CA LYS A 113 -12.88 -1.11 -7.22
C LYS A 113 -13.05 -2.63 -7.21
N TYR A 114 -12.19 -3.34 -7.95
CA TYR A 114 -12.17 -4.80 -7.98
C TYR A 114 -11.94 -5.39 -6.58
N TYR A 115 -10.88 -4.98 -5.87
CA TYR A 115 -10.59 -5.51 -4.53
C TYR A 115 -11.64 -5.12 -3.48
N SER A 116 -12.22 -3.92 -3.57
CA SER A 116 -13.31 -3.49 -2.68
C SER A 116 -14.56 -4.37 -2.85
N ARG A 117 -14.94 -4.69 -4.10
CA ARG A 117 -16.04 -5.60 -4.39
C ARG A 117 -15.74 -7.02 -3.90
N LEU A 118 -14.55 -7.54 -4.22
CA LEU A 118 -14.13 -8.88 -3.83
C LEU A 118 -14.14 -9.05 -2.31
N GLY A 119 -13.62 -8.08 -1.55
CA GLY A 119 -13.65 -8.12 -0.09
C GLY A 119 -15.07 -8.11 0.49
N SER A 120 -16.00 -7.39 -0.15
CA SER A 120 -17.41 -7.37 0.25
C SER A 120 -18.11 -8.71 0.00
N GLU A 121 -17.79 -9.39 -1.11
CA GLU A 121 -18.34 -10.69 -1.47
C GLU A 121 -17.81 -11.81 -0.57
N LEU A 122 -16.49 -11.81 -0.29
CA LEU A 122 -15.86 -12.81 0.59
C LEU A 122 -16.45 -12.75 2.00
N ARG A 123 -16.66 -11.55 2.54
CA ARG A 123 -17.32 -11.38 3.84
C ARG A 123 -18.76 -11.92 3.83
N LYS A 124 -19.55 -11.62 2.79
CA LYS A 124 -20.93 -12.13 2.67
C LYS A 124 -20.99 -13.66 2.54
N LYS A 125 -20.06 -14.28 1.80
CA LYS A 125 -20.00 -15.74 1.63
C LYS A 125 -19.63 -16.42 2.94
N ALA A 126 -18.62 -15.91 3.65
CA ALA A 126 -18.23 -16.42 4.96
C ALA A 126 -19.41 -16.42 5.95
N SER A 127 -20.19 -15.34 6.02
CA SER A 127 -21.38 -15.29 6.89
C SER A 127 -22.50 -16.26 6.48
N ARG A 128 -22.79 -16.40 5.18
CA ARG A 128 -23.87 -17.30 4.70
C ARG A 128 -23.54 -18.78 4.83
N GLU A 129 -22.27 -19.16 4.71
CA GLU A 129 -21.87 -20.56 4.90
C GLU A 129 -21.90 -20.97 6.37
N VAL A 130 -21.63 -20.05 7.29
CA VAL A 130 -21.84 -20.25 8.74
C VAL A 130 -23.32 -20.58 9.02
N GLU A 131 -24.24 -19.76 8.52
CA GLU A 131 -25.69 -19.98 8.68
C GLU A 131 -26.19 -21.31 8.07
N ARG A 132 -25.59 -21.77 6.96
CA ARG A 132 -25.96 -23.04 6.32
C ARG A 132 -25.38 -24.27 7.02
N GLY A 133 -24.21 -24.13 7.65
CA GLY A 133 -23.53 -25.21 8.37
C GLY A 133 -24.22 -25.59 9.68
N GLU A 134 -24.88 -24.63 10.33
CA GLU A 134 -25.66 -24.86 11.56
C GLU A 134 -26.99 -25.60 11.30
N MET A 135 -27.44 -25.72 10.05
CA MET A 135 -28.69 -26.42 9.70
C MET A 135 -28.53 -27.96 9.62
N TYR A 136 -27.29 -28.46 9.66
CA TYR A 136 -26.98 -29.90 9.60
C TYR A 136 -26.36 -30.44 10.90
N ALA A 137 -26.43 -29.68 12.00
CA ALA A 137 -26.02 -30.11 13.34
C ALA A 137 -27.23 -30.47 14.21
#